data_AF-A0A8T5LN85-F1
#
_entry.id   AF-A0A8T5LN85-F1
#
_cell.length_a   1.000
_cell.length_b   1.000
_cell.length_c   1.000
_cell.angle_alpha   90.00
_cell.angle_beta   90.00
_cell.angle_gamma   90.00
#
_symmetry.space_group_name_H-M   'P 1'
#
loop_
_entity.id
_entity.type
_entity.pdbx_description
1 polymer ?
#
loop_
_entity_poly.entity_id
_entity_poly.type
_entity_poly.pdbx_seq_one_letter_code
_entity_poly.pdbx_strand_id
1 'polypeptide(L)'
;MAKCPYCHRNLEEDEKYCYFCEQDVTKEKVKENAPNIPKLKYYELQKKLVREPGYLYFIDKQGDIARVRMKKFHETGKQKHEKVFKLGLKKEKGYLYYLDKALNVKVSRMKRGK
;
A
#
# COMPACT_ATOMS: atom_id res chain seq x y z
N MET A 1 -10.36 -15.48 28.24
CA MET A 1 -8.90 -15.20 28.09
C MET A 1 -8.33 -15.94 26.88
N ALA A 2 -8.11 -15.23 25.77
CA ALA A 2 -7.38 -15.78 24.63
C ALA A 2 -5.90 -15.97 25.01
N LYS A 3 -5.22 -17.00 24.52
CA LYS A 3 -3.76 -17.14 24.69
C LYS A 3 -3.05 -16.78 23.40
N CYS A 4 -1.94 -16.06 23.53
CA CYS A 4 -1.06 -15.80 22.40
C CYS A 4 -0.45 -17.12 21.87
N PRO A 5 -0.49 -17.39 20.55
CA PRO A 5 0.04 -18.61 19.96
C PRO A 5 1.57 -18.66 19.93
N TYR A 6 2.25 -17.53 20.15
CA TYR A 6 3.71 -17.43 20.11
C TYR A 6 4.36 -17.50 21.49
N CYS A 7 3.74 -16.91 22.51
CA CYS A 7 4.32 -16.83 23.85
C CYS A 7 3.45 -17.50 24.93
N HIS A 8 2.31 -18.09 24.55
CA HIS A 8 1.37 -18.80 25.41
C HIS A 8 0.80 -18.03 26.62
N ARG A 9 1.06 -16.71 26.70
CA ARG A 9 0.48 -15.84 27.72
C ARG A 9 -0.97 -15.52 27.43
N ASN A 10 -1.69 -15.23 28.51
CA ASN A 10 -3.06 -14.74 28.44
C ASN A 10 -3.06 -13.32 27.85
N LEU A 11 -3.94 -13.10 26.87
CA LEU A 11 -4.29 -11.82 26.28
C LEU A 11 -5.60 -11.36 26.90
N GLU A 12 -5.76 -10.04 27.03
CA GLU A 12 -7.05 -9.46 27.36
C GLU A 12 -8.03 -9.68 26.20
N GLU A 13 -9.33 -9.77 26.50
CA GLU A 13 -10.32 -10.47 25.64
C GLU A 13 -10.58 -9.84 24.26
N ASP A 14 -9.98 -8.68 23.98
CA ASP A 14 -10.08 -7.97 22.69
C ASP A 14 -8.71 -7.57 22.09
N GLU A 15 -7.59 -7.98 22.71
CA GLU A 15 -6.26 -7.57 22.27
C GLU A 15 -5.78 -8.36 21.05
N LYS A 16 -5.85 -7.67 19.91
CA LYS A 16 -5.36 -8.09 18.60
C LYS A 16 -3.83 -8.08 18.48
N TYR A 17 -3.13 -7.61 19.52
CA TYR A 17 -1.68 -7.44 19.54
C TYR A 17 -1.11 -7.89 20.88
N CYS A 18 -0.04 -8.67 20.84
CA CYS A 18 0.70 -9.13 22.01
C CYS A 18 1.84 -8.15 22.29
N TYR A 19 1.66 -7.25 23.27
CA TYR A 19 2.70 -6.28 23.66
C TYR A 19 3.99 -6.93 24.19
N PHE A 20 3.93 -8.19 24.63
CA PHE A 20 5.12 -8.89 25.11
C PHE A 20 5.98 -9.44 23.97
N CYS A 21 5.35 -9.86 22.87
CA CYS A 21 6.02 -10.50 21.74
C CYS A 21 6.06 -9.62 20.50
N GLU A 22 5.58 -8.38 20.62
CA GLU A 22 5.42 -7.40 19.55
C GLU A 22 4.74 -7.94 18.29
N GLN A 23 3.81 -8.89 18.45
CA GLN A 23 3.18 -9.61 17.34
C GLN A 23 1.68 -9.39 17.33
N ASP A 24 1.13 -9.09 16.15
CA ASP A 24 -0.31 -9.13 15.91
C ASP A 24 -0.81 -10.58 16.08
N VAL A 25 -1.75 -10.76 17.01
CA VAL A 25 -2.35 -12.05 17.36
C VAL A 25 -3.65 -12.33 16.63
N THR A 26 -4.15 -11.35 15.89
CA THR A 26 -5.24 -11.56 14.96
C THR A 26 -4.81 -12.52 13.87
N LYS A 27 -5.33 -13.75 13.96
CA LYS A 27 -5.63 -14.55 12.77
C LYS A 27 -6.74 -13.86 11.96
N GLU A 28 -6.51 -12.64 11.49
CA GLU A 28 -7.23 -12.19 10.31
C GLU A 28 -6.71 -13.08 9.19
N LYS A 29 -7.51 -14.08 8.82
CA LYS A 29 -7.41 -14.72 7.50
C LYS A 29 -7.45 -13.57 6.50
N VAL A 30 -6.29 -13.06 6.13
CA VAL A 30 -6.11 -12.27 4.93
C VAL A 30 -6.69 -13.17 3.85
N LYS A 31 -7.89 -12.81 3.38
CA LYS A 31 -8.60 -13.53 2.33
C LYS A 31 -7.55 -13.86 1.28
N GLU A 32 -7.36 -15.14 0.99
CA GLU A 32 -6.18 -15.78 0.39
C GLU A 32 -5.78 -15.26 -1.01
N ASN A 33 -6.44 -14.21 -1.49
CA ASN A 33 -6.17 -13.53 -2.75
C ASN A 33 -5.98 -12.02 -2.52
N ALA A 34 -5.28 -11.63 -1.44
CA ALA A 34 -4.71 -10.30 -1.37
C ALA A 34 -3.47 -10.28 -2.25
N PRO A 35 -3.34 -9.34 -3.19
CA PRO A 35 -2.22 -9.33 -4.10
C PRO A 35 -0.90 -9.33 -3.35
N ASN A 36 0.04 -10.16 -3.80
CA ASN A 36 1.36 -10.25 -3.21
C ASN A 36 2.08 -8.92 -3.40
N ILE A 37 1.95 -8.08 -2.39
CA ILE A 37 2.58 -6.77 -2.29
C ILE A 37 3.94 -7.01 -1.61
N PRO A 38 5.07 -6.79 -2.29
CA PRO A 38 6.39 -7.06 -1.73
C PRO A 38 6.70 -6.10 -0.57
N LYS A 39 6.42 -6.54 0.67
CA LYS A 39 6.52 -5.74 1.91
C LYS A 39 7.89 -5.06 2.10
N LEU A 40 8.98 -5.71 1.66
CA LEU A 40 10.36 -5.23 1.84
C LEU A 40 10.67 -3.94 1.06
N LYS A 41 10.08 -3.73 -0.13
CA LYS A 41 10.35 -2.54 -0.95
C LYS A 41 9.67 -1.26 -0.44
N TYR A 42 8.73 -1.36 0.50
CA TYR A 42 7.98 -0.21 1.02
C TYR A 42 8.78 0.67 1.97
N TYR A 43 9.54 0.05 2.86
CA TYR A 43 10.42 0.76 3.79
C TYR A 43 11.51 1.54 3.04
N GLU A 44 12.11 0.93 2.01
CA GLU A 44 13.11 1.59 1.17
C GLU A 44 12.53 2.77 0.37
N LEU A 45 11.28 2.63 -0.09
CA LEU A 45 10.55 3.71 -0.76
C LEU A 45 10.34 4.90 0.17
N GLN A 46 9.83 4.68 1.38
CA GLN A 46 9.59 5.75 2.35
C GLN A 46 10.88 6.50 2.70
N LYS A 47 11.98 5.77 2.87
CA LYS A 47 13.27 6.35 3.22
C LYS A 47 13.86 7.20 2.10
N LYS A 48 13.55 6.87 0.84
CA LYS A 48 14.21 7.46 -0.34
C LYS A 48 13.35 8.49 -1.08
N LEU A 49 12.03 8.46 -0.92
CA LEU A 49 11.10 9.23 -1.76
C LEU A 49 10.36 10.29 -0.95
N VAL A 50 10.61 11.55 -1.26
CA VAL A 50 9.83 12.69 -0.73
C VAL A 50 8.93 13.22 -1.83
N ARG A 51 7.68 13.56 -1.49
CA ARG A 51 6.76 14.18 -2.44
C ARG A 51 7.16 15.63 -2.68
N GLU A 52 7.38 15.95 -3.94
CA GLU A 52 7.59 17.33 -4.36
C GLU A 52 6.24 18.03 -4.55
N PRO A 53 6.10 19.28 -4.07
CA PRO A 53 4.89 20.04 -4.28
C PRO A 53 4.64 20.25 -5.78
N GLY A 54 3.36 20.17 -6.19
CA GLY A 54 2.96 20.31 -7.59
C GLY A 54 3.14 19.06 -8.45
N TYR A 55 3.44 17.89 -7.85
CA TYR A 55 3.52 16.61 -8.55
C TYR A 55 2.48 15.60 -8.05
N LEU A 56 1.83 14.92 -8.98
CA LEU A 56 0.96 13.78 -8.72
C LEU A 56 1.78 12.49 -8.85
N TYR A 57 1.71 11.65 -7.81
CA TYR A 57 2.38 10.35 -7.77
C TYR A 57 1.36 9.23 -7.94
N PHE A 58 1.65 8.28 -8.82
CA PHE A 58 0.76 7.16 -9.12
C PHE A 58 1.54 5.91 -9.52
N ILE A 59 0.85 4.77 -9.56
CA ILE A 59 1.42 3.48 -9.97
C ILE A 59 1.10 3.27 -11.45
N ASP A 60 2.13 3.17 -12.29
CA ASP A 60 2.00 3.00 -13.73
C ASP A 60 1.45 1.61 -14.11
N LYS A 61 1.31 1.36 -15.42
CA LYS A 61 0.83 0.06 -15.92
C LYS A 61 1.81 -1.09 -15.67
N GLN A 62 3.10 -0.78 -15.54
CA GLN A 62 4.16 -1.75 -15.28
C GLN A 62 4.29 -2.08 -13.78
N GLY A 63 3.56 -1.35 -12.92
CA GLY A 63 3.59 -1.54 -11.48
C GLY A 63 4.70 -0.75 -10.79
N ASP A 64 5.25 0.26 -11.43
CA ASP A 64 6.26 1.17 -10.89
C ASP A 64 5.65 2.49 -10.44
N ILE A 65 6.36 3.23 -9.59
CA ILE A 65 5.92 4.56 -9.15
C ILE A 65 6.43 5.59 -10.14
N ALA A 66 5.49 6.35 -10.68
CA ALA A 66 5.73 7.47 -11.56
C ALA A 66 5.20 8.77 -10.95
N ARG A 67 5.78 9.89 -11.38
CA ARG A 67 5.31 11.25 -11.05
C ARG A 67 4.96 12.00 -12.33
N VAL A 68 4.01 12.91 -12.23
CA VAL A 68 3.65 13.87 -13.29
C VAL A 68 3.38 15.23 -12.66
N ARG A 69 3.76 16.32 -13.34
CA ARG A 69 3.44 17.67 -12.87
C ARG A 69 1.92 17.87 -12.87
N MET A 70 1.34 18.29 -11.75
CA MET A 70 -0.09 18.57 -11.66
C MET A 70 -0.46 19.69 -12.62
N LYS A 71 -1.59 19.49 -13.29
CA LYS A 71 -2.17 20.50 -14.16
C LYS A 71 -2.94 21.54 -13.37
N LYS A 72 -2.86 22.78 -13.85
CA LYS A 72 -3.85 23.78 -13.50
C LYS A 72 -5.18 23.46 -14.19
N PHE A 73 -6.27 23.88 -13.58
CA PHE A 73 -7.63 23.58 -14.03
C PHE A 73 -7.89 23.87 -15.53
N HIS A 74 -7.25 24.89 -16.09
CA HIS A 74 -7.42 25.28 -17.51
C HIS A 74 -6.43 24.62 -18.49
N GLU A 75 -5.51 23.78 -18.04
CA GLU A 75 -4.51 23.16 -18.93
C GLU A 75 -5.01 21.83 -19.52
N THR A 76 -5.30 21.79 -20.81
CA THR A 76 -5.68 20.58 -21.54
C THR A 76 -4.46 19.92 -22.22
N GLY A 77 -4.47 18.59 -22.41
CA GLY A 77 -3.37 17.85 -23.08
C GLY A 77 -2.76 16.69 -22.27
N LYS A 78 -1.88 15.89 -22.88
CA LYS A 78 -1.18 14.79 -22.19
C LYS A 78 0.18 15.27 -21.69
N GLN A 79 0.48 15.02 -20.42
CA GLN A 79 1.80 15.30 -19.85
C GLN A 79 2.66 14.04 -19.82
N LYS A 80 3.96 14.23 -19.99
CA LYS A 80 4.95 13.16 -19.82
C LYS A 80 5.07 12.85 -18.32
N HIS A 81 5.00 11.57 -17.98
CA HIS A 81 5.27 11.10 -16.63
C HIS A 81 6.69 10.55 -16.57
N GLU A 82 7.32 10.68 -15.40
CA GLU A 82 8.67 10.22 -15.12
C GLU A 82 8.62 9.08 -14.11
N LYS A 83 9.40 8.03 -14.34
CA LYS A 83 9.50 6.90 -13.41
C LYS A 83 10.48 7.25 -12.29
N VAL A 84 10.02 7.19 -11.05
CA VAL A 84 10.82 7.58 -9.88
C VAL A 84 11.36 6.35 -9.16
N PHE A 85 10.56 5.28 -9.08
CA PHE A 85 10.96 4.08 -8.35
C PHE A 85 10.41 2.80 -8.99
N LYS A 86 11.27 1.79 -9.10
CA LYS A 86 10.93 0.47 -9.66
C LYS A 86 10.41 -0.47 -8.57
N LEU A 87 9.09 -0.61 -8.46
CA LEU A 87 8.47 -1.57 -7.54
C LEU A 87 8.33 -2.95 -8.20
N GLY A 88 7.96 -3.00 -9.49
CA GLY A 88 7.63 -4.24 -10.19
C GLY A 88 6.34 -4.89 -9.70
N LEU A 89 5.33 -4.08 -9.34
CA LEU A 89 4.09 -4.58 -8.77
C LEU A 89 3.19 -5.24 -9.82
N LYS A 90 2.74 -6.48 -9.57
CA LYS A 90 1.77 -7.17 -10.43
C LYS A 90 0.35 -6.77 -10.01
N LYS A 91 -0.37 -6.08 -10.90
CA LYS A 91 -1.76 -5.67 -10.66
C LYS A 91 -2.72 -6.82 -10.96
N GLU A 92 -3.53 -7.19 -9.98
CA GLU A 92 -4.59 -8.18 -10.11
C GLU A 92 -5.88 -7.55 -10.62
N LYS A 93 -6.64 -8.33 -11.39
CA LYS A 93 -7.93 -7.89 -11.92
C LYS A 93 -8.93 -7.69 -10.78
N GLY A 94 -9.68 -6.58 -10.84
CA GLY A 94 -10.72 -6.27 -9.84
C GLY A 94 -10.21 -5.50 -8.62
N TYR A 95 -8.94 -5.10 -8.60
CA TYR A 95 -8.33 -4.29 -7.56
C TYR A 95 -7.78 -2.97 -8.08
N LEU A 96 -7.92 -1.93 -7.27
CA LEU A 96 -7.33 -0.62 -7.47
C LEU A 96 -6.09 -0.50 -6.60
N TYR A 97 -4.96 -0.17 -7.22
CA TYR A 97 -3.68 0.06 -6.56
C TYR A 97 -3.39 1.57 -6.56
N TYR A 98 -3.13 2.14 -5.40
CA TYR A 98 -2.87 3.57 -5.24
C TYR A 98 -1.87 3.83 -4.10
N LEU A 99 -1.34 5.04 -4.05
CA LEU A 99 -0.42 5.48 -2.99
C LEU A 99 -1.18 6.30 -1.96
N ASP A 100 -0.93 6.06 -0.68
CA ASP A 100 -1.46 6.89 0.42
C ASP A 100 -0.61 8.15 0.66
N LYS A 101 -0.96 8.96 1.66
CA LYS A 101 -0.22 10.18 2.05
C LYS A 101 1.23 9.91 2.48
N ALA A 102 1.51 8.73 3.02
CA ALA A 102 2.84 8.28 3.44
C ALA A 102 3.59 7.49 2.35
N LEU A 103 3.09 7.52 1.10
CA LEU A 103 3.65 6.79 -0.05
C LEU A 103 3.58 5.26 0.07
N ASN A 104 2.76 4.71 0.95
CA ASN A 104 2.50 3.27 0.94
C ASN A 104 1.58 2.90 -0.20
N VAL A 105 1.82 1.77 -0.85
CA VAL A 105 0.85 1.20 -1.77
C VAL A 105 -0.27 0.56 -0.97
N LYS A 106 -1.49 0.99 -1.27
CA LYS A 106 -2.72 0.42 -0.76
C LYS A 106 -3.48 -0.21 -1.91
N VAL A 107 -4.31 -1.19 -1.55
CA VAL A 107 -5.14 -1.94 -2.47
C VAL A 107 -6.57 -1.93 -2.00
N SER A 108 -7.48 -1.63 -2.90
CA SER A 108 -8.92 -1.65 -2.64
C SER A 108 -9.64 -2.45 -3.71
N ARG A 109 -10.67 -3.21 -3.35
CA ARG A 109 -11.53 -3.89 -4.33
C ARG A 109 -12.31 -2.86 -5.14
N MET A 110 -12.23 -2.93 -6.47
CA MET A 110 -12.95 -2.01 -7.36
C MET A 110 -14.45 -2.29 -7.29
N LYS A 111 -15.23 -1.30 -6.86
CA LYS A 111 -16.68 -1.29 -7.06
C LYS A 111 -16.94 -0.74 -8.47
N ARG A 112 -17.30 -1.60 -9.42
CA ARG A 112 -17.84 -1.14 -10.71
C ARG A 112 -19.24 -0.58 -10.42
N GLY A 113 -19.58 0.58 -10.99
CA GLY A 113 -20.93 1.13 -10.89
C GLY A 113 -21.97 0.10 -11.33
N LYS A 114 -23.09 0.03 -10.62
CA LYS A 114 -24.25 -0.76 -11.06
C LYS A 114 -24.82 -0.18 -12.34
#